data_AF-A0A920UVC7-F1
#
_entry.id   AF-A0A920UVC7-F1
#
_cell.length_a   1.000
_cell.length_b   1.000
_cell.length_c   1.000
_cell.angle_alpha   90.00
_cell.angle_beta   90.00
_cell.angle_gamma   90.00
#
_symmetry.space_group_name_H-M   'P 1'
#
loop_
_entity.id
_entity.type
_entity.pdbx_description
1 polymer ?
#
loop_
_entity_poly.entity_id
_entity_poly.type
_entity_poly.pdbx_seq_one_letter_code
_entity_poly.pdbx_strand_id
1 'polypeptide(L)' 'MRYRHSIAIAGTHGKTTTTSIVASVLAAGGLDPTFVIGGLLNSAGTNAQLGQSRYLVAEADESDVSLLCISNLWW' A
#
# COMPACT_ATOMS: atom_id res chain seq x y z
N MET A 1 -0.17 14.54 -3.98
CA MET A 1 0.25 13.22 -4.53
C MET A 1 -0.59 12.88 -5.77
N ARG A 2 -0.29 13.44 -6.96
CA ARG A 2 -1.24 13.45 -8.09
C ARG A 2 -1.04 12.39 -9.18
N TYR A 3 0.00 11.54 -9.12
CA TYR A 3 0.37 10.65 -10.23
C TYR A 3 0.83 9.23 -9.85
N ARG A 4 0.56 8.75 -8.64
CA ARG A 4 0.83 7.34 -8.30
C ARG A 4 -0.39 6.49 -8.68
N HIS A 5 -0.14 5.32 -9.26
CA HIS A 5 -1.15 4.28 -9.48
C HIS A 5 -1.38 3.55 -8.15
N SER A 6 -2.46 3.92 -7.47
CA SER A 6 -2.78 3.43 -6.13
C SER A 6 -3.49 2.08 -6.18
N ILE A 7 -3.03 1.14 -5.36
CA ILE A 7 -3.61 -0.18 -5.11
C ILE A 7 -4.03 -0.18 -3.64
N ALA A 8 -5.33 -0.11 -3.40
CA ALA A 8 -5.92 -0.15 -2.08
C ALA A 8 -6.48 -1.55 -1.80
N ILE A 9 -6.08 -2.14 -0.68
CA ILE A 9 -6.47 -3.49 -0.29
C ILE A 9 -7.39 -3.39 0.91
N ALA A 10 -8.69 -3.53 0.62
CA ALA A 10 -9.76 -3.63 1.61
C ALA A 10 -10.15 -5.09 1.84
N GLY A 11 -10.84 -5.35 2.93
CA GLY A 11 -11.40 -6.64 3.33
C GLY A 11 -11.41 -6.76 4.85
N THR A 12 -12.41 -7.41 5.44
CA THR A 12 -12.46 -7.63 6.91
C THR A 12 -11.25 -8.41 7.45
N HIS A 13 -10.69 -9.30 6.63
CA HIS A 13 -9.54 -10.13 6.97
C HIS A 13 -8.52 -10.18 5.83
N GLY A 14 -7.26 -10.48 6.15
CA GLY A 14 -6.22 -10.75 5.16
C GLY A 14 -5.60 -9.52 4.49
N LYS A 15 -6.01 -8.29 4.84
CA LYS A 15 -5.45 -7.05 4.28
C LYS A 15 -3.93 -7.00 4.38
N THR A 16 -3.40 -7.09 5.60
CA THR A 16 -1.96 -7.00 5.87
C THR A 16 -1.13 -8.02 5.09
N THR A 17 -1.59 -9.27 5.06
CA THR A 17 -0.91 -10.34 4.30
C THR A 17 -0.95 -10.07 2.81
N THR A 18 -2.11 -9.69 2.26
CA THR A 18 -2.24 -9.40 0.84
C THR A 18 -1.44 -8.16 0.42
N THR A 19 -1.46 -7.08 1.21
CA THR A 19 -0.67 -5.86 0.97
C THR A 19 0.82 -6.16 0.98
N SER A 20 1.26 -7.00 1.92
CA SER A 20 2.64 -7.46 1.98
C SER A 20 3.05 -8.24 0.73
N ILE A 21 2.23 -9.21 0.29
CA ILE A 21 2.50 -10.00 -0.91
C ILE A 21 2.56 -9.12 -2.15
N VAL A 22 1.61 -8.19 -2.33
CA VAL A 22 1.58 -7.28 -3.48
C VAL A 22 2.83 -6.39 -3.52
N ALA A 23 3.21 -5.79 -2.38
CA ALA A 23 4.42 -4.98 -2.29
C ALA A 23 5.68 -5.81 -2.62
N SER A 24 5.80 -7.02 -2.07
CA SER A 24 6.93 -7.92 -2.34
C SER A 24 7.02 -8.33 -3.81
N VAL A 25 5.90 -8.66 -4.46
CA VAL A 25 5.89 -9.04 -5.88
C VAL A 25 6.29 -7.86 -6.77
N LEU A 26 5.77 -6.66 -6.51
CA LEU A 26 6.15 -5.46 -7.25
C LEU A 26 7.64 -5.13 -7.06
N ALA A 27 8.15 -5.23 -5.85
CA ALA A 27 9.58 -5.04 -5.56
C ALA A 27 10.44 -6.09 -6.27
N ALA A 28 10.06 -7.37 -6.22
CA ALA A 28 10.76 -8.45 -6.91
C ALA A 28 10.74 -8.28 -8.44
N GLY A 29 9.69 -7.66 -8.99
CA GLY A 29 9.60 -7.27 -10.39
C GLY A 29 10.42 -6.02 -10.77
N GLY A 30 11.19 -5.44 -9.83
CA GLY A 30 11.98 -4.23 -10.07
C GLY A 30 11.15 -2.95 -10.16
N LEU A 31 9.90 -2.98 -9.72
CA LEU A 31 8.96 -1.86 -9.82
C LEU A 31 8.94 -0.97 -8.58
N ASP A 32 9.89 -1.12 -7.64
CA ASP A 32 10.15 -0.24 -6.48
C ASP A 32 8.94 0.55 -5.95
N PRO A 33 7.90 -0.14 -5.42
CA PRO A 33 6.65 0.50 -5.01
C PRO A 33 6.83 1.32 -3.73
N THR A 34 6.03 2.39 -3.59
CA THR A 34 5.75 2.93 -2.24
C THR A 34 4.70 2.06 -1.59
N PHE A 35 4.85 1.74 -0.30
CA PHE A 35 3.82 1.01 0.43
C PHE A 35 3.63 1.48 1.87
N VAL A 36 2.42 1.26 2.38
CA VAL A 36 2.04 1.48 3.79
C VAL A 36 1.24 0.26 4.25
N ILE A 37 1.79 -0.46 5.23
CA ILE A 37 1.24 -1.71 5.77
C ILE A 37 1.02 -1.50 7.28
N GLY A 38 -0.11 -1.97 7.81
CA GLY A 38 -0.46 -1.89 9.23
C GLY A 38 0.40 -2.78 10.14
N GLY A 39 1.31 -3.56 9.55
CA GLY A 39 2.28 -4.43 10.22
C GLY A 39 3.63 -4.46 9.50
N LEU A 40 4.58 -5.25 10.03
CA LEU A 40 5.96 -5.31 9.54
C LEU A 40 6.06 -6.12 8.24
N LEU A 41 6.55 -5.47 7.19
CA LEU A 41 6.97 -6.19 5.99
C LEU A 41 8.36 -6.78 6.22
N ASN A 42 8.43 -8.05 6.59
CA ASN A 42 9.69 -8.74 6.90
C ASN A 42 10.73 -8.68 5.79
N SER A 43 10.31 -8.66 4.51
CA SER A 43 11.23 -8.58 3.37
C SER A 43 11.92 -7.22 3.23
N ALA A 44 11.30 -6.15 3.75
CA ALA A 44 11.85 -4.79 3.72
C ALA A 44 12.34 -4.31 5.09
N GLY A 45 11.99 -5.02 6.17
CA GLY A 45 12.32 -4.65 7.55
C GLY A 45 11.61 -3.41 8.08
N THR A 46 10.56 -2.93 7.40
CA THR A 46 9.81 -1.71 7.73
C THR A 46 8.32 -1.87 7.40
N ASN A 47 7.46 -1.11 8.08
CA ASN A 47 6.01 -1.08 7.82
C ASN A 47 5.64 -0.14 6.66
N ALA A 48 6.57 0.76 6.29
CA ALA A 48 6.39 1.69 5.19
C ALA A 48 7.73 1.98 4.51
N GLN A 49 7.70 2.09 3.18
CA GLN A 49 8.85 2.48 2.37
C GLN A 49 8.39 3.42 1.28
N LEU A 50 9.19 4.48 1.05
CA LEU A 50 8.98 5.41 -0.06
C LEU A 50 9.80 4.94 -1.27
N GLY A 51 9.15 4.26 -2.20
CA GLY A 51 9.75 3.85 -3.47
C GLY A 51 9.76 4.98 -4.51
N GLN A 52 10.48 4.79 -5.60
CA GLN A 52 10.59 5.76 -6.71
C GLN A 52 9.53 5.54 -7.80
N SER A 53 8.84 4.41 -7.82
CA SER A 53 7.97 4.07 -8.94
C SER A 53 6.61 4.77 -8.91
N ARG A 54 5.78 4.53 -9.92
CA ARG A 54 4.40 5.02 -9.90
C ARG A 54 3.50 4.27 -8.91
N TYR A 55 3.88 3.12 -8.36
CA TYR A 55 2.96 2.31 -7.56
C TYR A 55 2.90 2.78 -6.10
N LEU A 56 1.68 2.87 -5.57
CA LEU A 56 1.41 3.04 -4.15
C LEU A 56 0.52 1.88 -3.70
N VAL A 57 0.97 1.09 -2.71
CA VAL A 57 0.21 -0.04 -2.17
C VAL A 57 -0.15 0.25 -0.72
N ALA A 58 -1.42 0.24 -0.37
CA ALA A 58 -1.86 0.55 0.98
C ALA A 58 -2.97 -0.39 1.46
N GLU A 59 -2.93 -0.70 2.76
CA GLU A 59 -4.11 -1.24 3.45
C GLU A 59 -5.19 -0.15 3.52
N ALA A 60 -6.42 -0.55 3.21
CA ALA A 60 -7.58 0.30 3.37
C ALA A 60 -8.49 -0.34 4.42
N ASP A 61 -8.63 0.31 5.57
CA ASP A 61 -9.49 -0.17 6.64
C ASP A 61 -10.90 0.39 6.45
N GLU A 62 -11.88 -0.50 6.32
CA GLU A 62 -13.28 -0.12 6.14
C GLU A 62 -13.93 0.48 7.39
N SER A 63 -13.29 0.32 8.56
CA SER A 63 -13.70 1.03 9.77
C SER A 63 -13.20 2.48 9.79
N ASP A 64 -12.21 2.82 8.94
CA ASP A 64 -11.66 4.16 8.83
C ASP A 64 -12.36 4.94 7.71
N VAL A 65 -12.94 6.09 8.07
CA VAL A 65 -13.60 7.02 7.15
C VAL A 65 -12.64 7.49 6.05
N SER A 66 -11.33 7.41 6.29
CA SER A 66 -10.27 7.71 5.33
C SER A 66 -10.29 6.82 4.07
N LEU A 67 -10.93 5.64 4.10
CA LEU A 67 -11.09 4.76 2.93
C LEU A 67 -11.79 5.46 1.76
N LEU A 68 -12.77 6.34 2.04
CA LEU A 68 -13.46 7.12 1.02
C LEU A 68 -12.58 8.23 0.42
N CYS A 69 -11.49 8.61 1.10
CA CYS A 69 -10.53 9.63 0.67
C CYS A 69 -9.35 9.06 -0.13
N ILE A 70 -9.26 7.73 -0.34
CA ILE A 70 -8.18 7.10 -1.12
C ILE A 70 -8.13 7.58 -2.58
N SER A 71 -9.25 8.09 -3.12
CA SER A 71 -9.32 8.76 -4.42
C SER A 71 -9.29 10.30 -4.34
N ASN A 72 -9.47 10.87 -3.16
CA ASN A 72 -9.75 12.29 -2.92
C ASN A 72 -8.81 12.92 -1.88
N LEU A 73 -7.50 12.70 -2.01
CA LEU A 73 -6.50 13.57 -1.37
C LEU A 73 -6.34 14.87 -2.21
N TRP A 74 -7.38 15.70 -2.15
CA TRP A 74 -7.38 17.09 -2.62
C TRP A 74 -7.36 18.04 -1.41
N TRP A 75 -6.29 17.99 -0.61
CA TRP A 75 -5.71 19.11 0.14
C TRP A 75 -4.22 18.79 0.36
#